data_AF-A0A4P0XJQ9-F1
#
_entry.id   AF-A0A4P0XJQ9-F1
#
_cell.length_a   1.000
_cell.length_b   1.000
_cell.length_c   1.000
_cell.angle_alpha   90.00
_cell.angle_beta   90.00
_cell.angle_gamma   90.00
#
_symmetry.space_group_name_H-M   'P 1'
#
loop_
_entity.id
_entity.type
_entity.pdbx_description
1 polymer ?
#
loop_
_entity_poly.entity_id
_entity_poly.type
_entity_poly.pdbx_seq_one_letter_code
_entity_poly.pdbx_strand_id
1 'polypeptide(L)'
;MAVIHKALDECSAEHPVFYEDEVDIHLNPKIGADWQLRGQQKRVVTPGQNEKYYLAGALHSGTGKVSYVGGNSKSSALFIALLKHLKATYRRAKTITLIVDNYIIHKSRETQRWLKANPKFRVIYQPVYSPWVNHVERLWQALHDTITRNHQCRSMWQLLKKVRHFMETASPFPGGKHGQAKCSGIRRSYLASMPIDPDVDVGTVLYTARVDTSGPKLTCPLNTARGKYSSQMLGSFQTLVGTNAYGNIYASGIDGIGIQIRDLEQSAKAVPYETSMDSGALYYWSTDKKTQIQFIKTGKIGTGTSYTGLAAQFKLDSWVVAKISIKTKVAWITKSCVAEPNSRIQNIQLGKPLASSFTSIGSTSPDVNFSVKLKCQEDNIPVYVSFEPSTGSTGNGMLNLDTSNADAASGIAIEILNAADRSKLVFSSEKKYHTASESSIEIPLIAHYKRTGTVKAGTANAAMTFVINQY
;
A
#
# COMPACT_ATOMS: atom_id res chain seq x y z
N MET A 1 -16.36 -42.85 -7.70
CA MET A 1 -15.37 -42.12 -6.86
C MET A 1 -13.95 -42.64 -7.02
N ALA A 2 -13.66 -43.94 -6.90
CA ALA A 2 -12.29 -44.48 -7.03
C ALA A 2 -11.54 -44.06 -8.31
N VAL A 3 -12.23 -44.02 -9.46
CA VAL A 3 -11.65 -43.60 -10.75
C VAL A 3 -11.29 -42.10 -10.77
N ILE A 4 -12.08 -41.26 -10.10
CA ILE A 4 -11.82 -39.82 -9.98
C ILE A 4 -10.61 -39.60 -9.07
N HIS A 5 -10.58 -40.23 -7.89
CA HIS A 5 -9.43 -40.13 -6.97
C HIS A 5 -8.13 -40.57 -7.64
N LYS A 6 -8.14 -41.73 -8.30
CA LYS A 6 -6.98 -42.20 -9.06
C LYS A 6 -6.52 -41.18 -10.11
N ALA A 7 -7.43 -40.58 -10.86
CA ALA A 7 -7.06 -39.56 -11.85
C ALA A 7 -6.47 -38.30 -11.19
N LEU A 8 -6.99 -37.89 -10.03
CA LEU A 8 -6.47 -36.75 -9.27
C LEU A 8 -5.07 -37.04 -8.71
N ASP A 9 -4.84 -38.24 -8.20
CA ASP A 9 -3.54 -38.67 -7.66
C ASP A 9 -2.47 -38.77 -8.77
N GLU A 10 -2.88 -39.13 -9.99
CA GLU A 10 -2.03 -39.17 -11.18
C GLU A 10 -1.83 -37.78 -11.84
N CYS A 11 -2.43 -36.71 -11.30
CA CYS A 11 -2.40 -35.38 -11.91
C CYS A 11 -0.97 -34.81 -11.94
N SER A 12 -0.47 -34.55 -13.14
CA SER A 12 0.88 -34.01 -13.37
C SER A 12 0.90 -33.07 -14.58
N ALA A 13 2.06 -32.46 -14.86
CA ALA A 13 2.24 -31.63 -16.07
C ALA A 13 2.06 -32.45 -17.38
N GLU A 14 2.39 -33.74 -17.36
CA GLU A 14 2.20 -34.64 -18.50
C GLU A 14 0.77 -35.21 -18.58
N HIS A 15 0.11 -35.35 -17.43
CA HIS A 15 -1.24 -35.91 -17.30
C HIS A 15 -2.17 -34.95 -16.54
N PRO A 16 -2.44 -33.74 -17.04
CA PRO A 16 -3.28 -32.77 -16.34
C PRO A 16 -4.72 -33.24 -16.24
N VAL A 17 -5.34 -32.97 -15.09
CA VAL A 17 -6.73 -33.30 -14.77
C VAL A 17 -7.52 -32.03 -14.46
N PHE A 18 -8.67 -31.89 -15.10
CA PHE A 18 -9.54 -30.72 -14.95
C PHE A 18 -10.94 -31.12 -14.49
N TYR A 19 -11.54 -30.28 -13.65
CA TYR A 19 -12.98 -30.25 -13.44
C TYR A 19 -13.59 -29.36 -14.51
N GLU A 20 -14.57 -29.88 -15.25
CA GLU A 20 -15.18 -29.17 -16.37
C GLU A 20 -16.69 -29.07 -16.18
N ASP A 21 -17.23 -27.89 -16.49
CA ASP A 21 -18.66 -27.57 -16.37
C ASP A 21 -18.99 -26.30 -17.19
N GLU A 22 -20.27 -26.09 -17.48
CA GLU A 22 -20.76 -24.89 -18.15
C GLU A 22 -21.75 -24.07 -17.33
N VAL A 23 -21.62 -22.75 -17.42
CA VAL A 23 -22.41 -21.78 -16.66
C VAL A 23 -23.22 -20.85 -17.57
N ASP A 24 -24.43 -20.54 -17.12
CA ASP A 24 -25.35 -19.61 -17.77
C ASP A 24 -25.13 -18.17 -17.28
N ILE A 25 -24.94 -17.25 -18.22
CA ILE A 25 -24.89 -15.81 -17.98
C ILE A 25 -26.18 -15.18 -18.50
N HIS A 26 -27.03 -14.74 -17.58
CA HIS A 26 -28.30 -14.08 -17.88
C HIS A 26 -28.13 -12.57 -17.80
N LEU A 27 -28.68 -11.84 -18.79
CA LEU A 27 -28.76 -10.38 -18.72
C LEU A 27 -29.72 -9.91 -17.62
N ASN A 28 -30.75 -10.69 -17.31
CA ASN A 28 -31.58 -10.39 -16.14
C ASN A 28 -30.84 -10.84 -14.87
N PRO A 29 -30.55 -9.92 -13.93
CA PRO A 29 -29.79 -10.24 -12.74
C PRO A 29 -30.58 -11.20 -11.84
N LYS A 30 -29.89 -12.21 -11.30
CA LYS A 30 -30.44 -13.01 -10.19
C LYS A 30 -30.41 -12.15 -8.92
N ILE A 31 -31.48 -12.19 -8.12
CA ILE A 31 -31.51 -11.54 -6.82
C ILE A 31 -30.70 -12.39 -5.83
N GLY A 32 -29.79 -11.75 -5.10
CA GLY A 32 -28.99 -12.39 -4.06
C GLY A 32 -28.78 -11.45 -2.87
N ALA A 33 -28.17 -11.98 -1.80
CA ALA A 33 -27.80 -11.16 -0.65
C ALA A 33 -26.82 -10.04 -1.06
N ASP A 34 -27.06 -8.82 -0.60
CA ASP A 34 -26.19 -7.65 -0.81
C ASP A 34 -26.17 -6.78 0.44
N TRP A 35 -25.06 -6.11 0.70
CA TRP A 35 -24.93 -5.21 1.84
C TRP A 35 -25.63 -3.88 1.54
N GLN A 36 -26.60 -3.51 2.38
CA GLN A 36 -27.41 -2.31 2.20
C GLN A 36 -27.50 -1.52 3.51
N LEU A 37 -27.78 -0.21 3.41
CA LEU A 37 -28.03 0.63 4.58
C LEU A 37 -29.30 0.14 5.28
N ARG A 38 -29.26 0.02 6.61
CA ARG A 38 -30.40 -0.43 7.42
C ARG A 38 -31.61 0.49 7.15
N GLY A 39 -32.72 -0.09 6.70
CA GLY A 39 -33.95 0.64 6.34
C GLY A 39 -34.07 1.09 4.88
N GLN A 40 -33.08 0.82 4.01
CA GLN A 40 -33.16 1.13 2.58
C GLN A 40 -33.06 -0.15 1.73
N GLN A 41 -34.12 -0.46 0.95
CA GLN A 41 -34.12 -1.58 0.02
C GLN A 41 -33.65 -1.15 -1.37
N LYS A 42 -32.53 -1.72 -1.83
CA LYS A 42 -31.99 -1.49 -3.16
C LYS A 42 -32.91 -2.11 -4.21
N ARG A 43 -33.36 -1.29 -5.17
CA ARG A 43 -34.10 -1.78 -6.35
C ARG A 43 -33.12 -2.32 -7.39
N VAL A 44 -33.34 -3.55 -7.83
CA VAL A 44 -32.60 -4.18 -8.92
C VAL A 44 -33.42 -3.97 -10.20
N VAL A 45 -32.83 -3.30 -11.19
CA VAL A 45 -33.51 -2.99 -12.45
C VAL A 45 -33.38 -4.18 -13.39
N THR A 46 -34.49 -4.56 -14.03
CA THR A 46 -34.52 -5.58 -15.07
C THR A 46 -34.32 -4.90 -16.43
N PRO A 47 -33.20 -5.14 -17.14
CA PRO A 47 -32.86 -4.37 -18.36
C PRO A 47 -33.79 -4.59 -19.56
N GLY A 48 -34.68 -5.59 -19.52
CA GLY A 48 -35.61 -5.91 -20.60
C GLY A 48 -35.65 -7.41 -20.89
N GLN A 49 -35.56 -7.80 -22.17
CA GLN A 49 -35.53 -9.21 -22.59
C GLN A 49 -34.28 -9.92 -22.04
N ASN A 50 -34.47 -11.13 -21.52
CA ASN A 50 -33.40 -11.90 -20.91
C ASN A 50 -32.52 -12.56 -21.98
N GLU A 51 -31.56 -11.81 -22.50
CA GLU A 51 -30.48 -12.36 -23.32
C GLU A 51 -29.64 -13.36 -22.49
N LYS A 52 -29.21 -14.46 -23.12
CA LYS A 52 -28.41 -15.51 -22.48
C LYS A 52 -27.10 -15.72 -23.22
N TYR A 53 -26.04 -15.95 -22.47
CA TYR A 53 -24.75 -16.34 -22.97
C TYR A 53 -24.18 -17.45 -22.11
N TYR A 54 -23.32 -18.29 -22.66
CA TYR A 54 -22.86 -19.50 -21.99
C TYR A 54 -21.34 -19.55 -21.98
N LEU A 55 -20.76 -20.04 -20.89
CA LEU A 55 -19.34 -20.33 -20.80
C LEU A 55 -19.15 -21.82 -20.52
N ALA A 56 -18.15 -22.43 -21.17
CA ALA A 56 -17.60 -23.71 -20.75
C ALA A 56 -16.24 -23.46 -20.10
N GLY A 57 -16.03 -24.00 -18.90
CA GLY A 57 -14.82 -23.78 -18.11
C GLY A 57 -14.18 -25.08 -17.64
N ALA A 58 -12.85 -25.11 -17.65
CA ALA A 58 -12.03 -26.19 -17.13
C ALA A 58 -11.10 -25.64 -16.03
N LEU A 59 -11.29 -26.13 -14.81
CA LEU A 59 -10.47 -25.83 -13.63
C LEU A 59 -9.42 -26.91 -13.42
N HIS A 60 -8.15 -26.56 -13.52
CA HIS A 60 -7.05 -27.51 -13.27
C HIS A 60 -7.00 -27.93 -11.80
N SER A 61 -7.09 -29.24 -11.53
CA SER A 61 -7.19 -29.79 -10.17
C SER A 61 -5.99 -29.46 -9.26
N GLY A 62 -4.76 -29.60 -9.77
CA GLY A 62 -3.55 -29.28 -8.99
C GLY A 62 -3.16 -27.79 -8.94
N THR A 63 -3.17 -27.08 -10.07
CA THR A 63 -2.65 -25.69 -10.15
C THR A 63 -3.72 -24.61 -9.93
N GLY A 64 -5.00 -24.96 -9.97
CA GLY A 64 -6.11 -24.00 -9.93
C GLY A 64 -6.26 -23.15 -11.20
N LYS A 65 -5.45 -23.33 -12.24
CA LYS A 65 -5.55 -22.54 -13.48
C LYS A 65 -6.91 -22.75 -14.14
N VAL A 66 -7.57 -21.67 -14.52
CA VAL A 66 -8.87 -21.69 -15.20
C VAL A 66 -8.68 -21.48 -16.70
N SER A 67 -9.28 -22.36 -17.51
CA SER A 67 -9.39 -22.20 -18.96
C SER A 67 -10.86 -22.13 -19.33
N TYR A 68 -11.28 -21.24 -20.21
CA TYR A 68 -12.69 -21.13 -20.57
C TYR A 68 -12.89 -20.64 -22.00
N VAL A 69 -14.07 -20.93 -22.54
CA VAL A 69 -14.55 -20.43 -23.84
C VAL A 69 -16.00 -19.97 -23.68
N GLY A 70 -16.46 -19.09 -24.57
CA GLY A 70 -17.83 -18.58 -24.57
C GLY A 70 -18.59 -18.91 -25.84
N GLY A 71 -19.92 -18.97 -25.75
CA GLY A 71 -20.80 -19.19 -26.90
C GLY A 71 -22.24 -18.79 -26.64
N ASN A 72 -23.03 -18.75 -27.72
CA ASN A 72 -24.44 -18.35 -27.69
C ASN A 72 -25.40 -19.48 -27.29
N SER A 73 -24.91 -20.71 -27.13
CA SER A 73 -25.70 -21.86 -26.68
C SER A 73 -24.86 -22.84 -25.86
N LYS A 74 -25.46 -23.44 -24.82
CA LYS A 74 -24.87 -24.55 -24.05
C LYS A 74 -24.97 -25.85 -24.86
N SER A 75 -24.10 -26.00 -25.85
CA SER A 75 -24.14 -27.04 -26.87
C SER A 75 -22.87 -27.90 -26.93
N SER A 76 -22.95 -29.05 -27.60
CA SER A 76 -21.79 -29.89 -27.89
C SER A 76 -20.65 -29.12 -28.58
N ALA A 77 -20.99 -28.15 -29.43
CA ALA A 77 -20.02 -27.30 -30.10
C ALA A 77 -19.22 -26.42 -29.11
N LEU A 78 -19.87 -25.90 -28.06
CA LEU A 78 -19.21 -25.12 -27.00
C LEU A 78 -18.23 -26.01 -26.21
N PHE A 79 -18.68 -27.20 -25.82
CA PHE A 79 -17.83 -28.19 -25.15
C PHE A 79 -16.60 -28.55 -26.02
N ILE A 80 -16.82 -28.90 -27.29
CA ILE A 80 -15.73 -29.21 -28.23
C ILE A 80 -14.79 -28.01 -28.43
N ALA A 81 -15.29 -26.78 -28.42
CA ALA A 81 -14.45 -25.58 -28.49
C ALA A 81 -13.51 -25.48 -27.27
N LEU A 82 -13.99 -25.81 -26.06
CA LEU A 82 -13.15 -25.90 -24.87
C LEU A 82 -12.08 -26.99 -25.03
N LEU A 83 -12.45 -28.18 -25.54
CA LEU A 83 -11.49 -29.26 -25.77
C LEU A 83 -10.39 -28.84 -26.76
N LYS A 84 -10.75 -28.14 -27.84
CA LYS A 84 -9.78 -27.58 -28.80
C LYS A 84 -8.86 -26.56 -28.13
N HIS A 85 -9.40 -25.68 -27.30
CA HIS A 85 -8.63 -24.70 -26.53
C HIS A 85 -7.63 -25.39 -25.57
N LEU A 86 -8.06 -26.42 -24.85
CA LEU A 86 -7.20 -27.21 -23.96
C LEU A 86 -6.13 -27.97 -24.73
N LYS A 87 -6.46 -28.56 -25.89
CA LYS A 87 -5.49 -29.25 -26.76
C LYS A 87 -4.39 -28.30 -27.22
N ALA A 88 -4.74 -27.07 -27.58
CA ALA A 88 -3.79 -26.03 -27.99
C ALA A 88 -2.94 -25.50 -26.81
N THR A 89 -3.54 -25.35 -25.64
CA THR A 89 -2.87 -24.85 -24.42
C THR A 89 -1.89 -25.88 -23.85
N TYR A 90 -2.30 -27.14 -23.77
CA TYR A 90 -1.52 -28.25 -23.18
C TYR A 90 -0.95 -29.15 -24.28
N ARG A 91 -0.27 -28.54 -25.26
CA ARG A 91 0.31 -29.25 -26.42
C ARG A 91 1.23 -30.41 -26.03
N ARG A 92 2.07 -30.20 -25.00
CA ARG A 92 3.06 -31.18 -24.53
C ARG A 92 2.51 -32.27 -23.61
N ALA A 93 1.28 -32.14 -23.09
CA ALA A 93 0.68 -33.17 -22.26
C ALA A 93 0.53 -34.49 -23.05
N LYS A 94 0.77 -35.62 -22.42
CA LYS A 94 0.55 -36.95 -22.99
C LYS A 94 -0.94 -37.28 -23.01
N THR A 95 -1.66 -36.95 -21.93
CA THR A 95 -3.12 -37.11 -21.82
C THR A 95 -3.75 -35.89 -21.16
N ILE A 96 -5.03 -35.63 -21.43
CA ILE A 96 -5.83 -34.61 -20.74
C ILE A 96 -7.06 -35.31 -20.18
N THR A 97 -7.20 -35.33 -18.84
CA THR A 97 -8.37 -35.94 -18.20
C THR A 97 -9.38 -34.85 -17.81
N LEU A 98 -10.65 -35.05 -18.15
CA LEU A 98 -11.76 -34.17 -17.78
C LEU A 98 -12.74 -34.91 -16.89
N ILE A 99 -13.01 -34.34 -15.72
CA ILE A 99 -14.08 -34.78 -14.83
C ILE A 99 -15.30 -33.91 -15.16
N VAL A 100 -16.31 -34.53 -15.77
CA VAL A 100 -17.51 -33.85 -16.30
C VAL A 100 -18.76 -34.34 -15.59
N ASP A 101 -19.82 -33.53 -15.61
CA ASP A 101 -21.13 -33.95 -15.14
C ASP A 101 -21.80 -34.94 -16.12
N ASN A 102 -23.06 -35.31 -15.87
CA ASN A 102 -23.79 -36.24 -16.74
C ASN A 102 -24.59 -35.57 -17.86
N TYR A 103 -24.32 -34.30 -18.18
CA TYR A 103 -25.08 -33.55 -19.17
C TYR A 103 -24.97 -34.16 -20.57
N ILE A 104 -26.09 -34.11 -21.32
CA ILE A 104 -26.27 -34.87 -22.55
C ILE A 104 -25.29 -34.46 -23.66
N ILE A 105 -24.79 -33.22 -23.64
CA ILE A 105 -23.84 -32.71 -24.64
C ILE A 105 -22.50 -33.43 -24.58
N HIS A 106 -22.07 -33.92 -23.41
CA HIS A 106 -20.85 -34.71 -23.26
C HIS A 106 -20.99 -36.14 -23.84
N LYS A 107 -22.23 -36.59 -24.06
CA LYS A 107 -22.58 -37.91 -24.61
C LYS A 107 -23.12 -37.84 -26.04
N SER A 108 -23.18 -36.66 -26.63
CA SER A 108 -23.72 -36.47 -27.98
C SER A 108 -22.89 -37.21 -29.03
N ARG A 109 -23.53 -37.59 -30.15
CA ARG A 109 -22.83 -38.23 -31.29
C ARG A 109 -21.66 -37.39 -31.80
N GLU A 110 -21.82 -36.07 -31.80
CA GLU A 110 -20.78 -35.12 -32.22
C GLU A 110 -19.57 -35.16 -31.27
N THR A 111 -19.81 -35.06 -29.96
CA THR A 111 -18.77 -35.11 -28.93
C THR A 111 -18.04 -36.45 -28.95
N GLN A 112 -18.77 -37.56 -29.03
CA GLN A 112 -18.18 -38.91 -29.09
C GLN A 112 -17.33 -39.12 -30.34
N ARG A 113 -17.79 -38.61 -31.49
CA ARG A 113 -17.00 -38.63 -32.74
C ARG A 113 -15.71 -37.83 -32.59
N TRP A 114 -15.77 -36.65 -31.97
CA TRP A 114 -14.59 -35.82 -31.75
C TRP A 114 -13.59 -36.47 -30.77
N LEU A 115 -14.07 -37.04 -29.66
CA LEU A 115 -13.24 -37.74 -28.67
C LEU A 115 -12.56 -38.96 -29.28
N LYS A 116 -13.27 -39.75 -30.11
CA LYS A 116 -12.67 -40.89 -30.84
C LYS A 116 -11.53 -40.45 -31.77
N ALA A 117 -11.64 -39.28 -32.40
CA ALA A 117 -10.58 -38.69 -33.23
C ALA A 117 -9.45 -38.02 -32.40
N ASN A 118 -9.62 -37.86 -31.09
CA ASN A 118 -8.68 -37.18 -30.21
C ASN A 118 -8.38 -38.03 -28.96
N PRO A 119 -7.69 -39.17 -29.10
CA PRO A 119 -7.47 -40.14 -28.01
C PRO A 119 -6.65 -39.59 -26.83
N LYS A 120 -6.06 -38.39 -26.98
CA LYS A 120 -5.42 -37.64 -25.89
C LYS A 120 -6.39 -37.26 -24.77
N PHE A 121 -7.69 -37.18 -25.05
CA PHE A 121 -8.70 -36.80 -24.05
C PHE A 121 -9.32 -38.03 -23.39
N ARG A 122 -9.31 -38.04 -22.06
CA ARG A 122 -9.99 -39.04 -21.22
C ARG A 122 -11.10 -38.34 -20.45
N VAL A 123 -12.36 -38.76 -20.66
CA VAL A 123 -13.52 -38.18 -19.97
C VAL A 123 -13.98 -39.12 -18.86
N ILE A 124 -14.10 -38.60 -17.64
CA ILE A 124 -14.58 -39.32 -16.46
C ILE A 124 -15.88 -38.64 -16.01
N TYR A 125 -16.97 -39.40 -15.97
CA TYR A 125 -18.26 -38.88 -15.52
C TYR A 125 -18.36 -38.88 -14.00
N GLN A 126 -18.87 -37.79 -13.44
CA GLN A 126 -19.20 -37.70 -12.02
C GLN A 126 -20.34 -38.66 -11.65
N PRO A 127 -20.40 -39.16 -10.39
CA PRO A 127 -21.54 -39.91 -9.92
C PRO A 127 -22.82 -39.07 -10.02
N VAL A 128 -23.95 -39.74 -10.30
CA VAL A 128 -25.24 -39.06 -10.37
C VAL A 128 -25.59 -38.48 -8.99
N TYR A 129 -26.19 -37.28 -8.97
CA TYR A 129 -26.61 -36.58 -7.75
C TYR A 129 -25.50 -36.26 -6.72
N SER A 130 -24.26 -36.06 -7.18
CA SER A 130 -23.11 -35.72 -6.30
C SER A 130 -22.45 -34.37 -6.63
N PRO A 131 -23.18 -33.24 -6.52
CA PRO A 131 -22.70 -31.91 -6.94
C PRO A 131 -21.46 -31.43 -6.17
N TRP A 132 -21.27 -31.88 -4.93
CA TRP A 132 -20.09 -31.57 -4.09
C TRP A 132 -18.75 -32.05 -4.69
N VAL A 133 -18.78 -32.98 -5.65
CA VAL A 133 -17.58 -33.47 -6.34
C VAL A 133 -17.12 -32.48 -7.43
N ASN A 134 -17.99 -31.56 -7.85
CA ASN A 134 -17.74 -30.64 -8.94
C ASN A 134 -17.08 -29.35 -8.47
N HIS A 135 -15.76 -29.38 -8.26
CA HIS A 135 -15.05 -28.22 -7.68
C HIS A 135 -15.12 -26.93 -8.52
N VAL A 136 -15.39 -27.01 -9.82
CA VAL A 136 -15.58 -25.83 -10.67
C VAL A 136 -16.90 -25.09 -10.36
N GLU A 137 -17.88 -25.73 -9.72
CA GLU A 137 -19.10 -25.03 -9.25
C GLU A 137 -18.79 -23.93 -8.24
N ARG A 138 -17.72 -24.06 -7.45
CA ARG A 138 -17.27 -23.01 -6.52
C ARG A 138 -16.77 -21.78 -7.28
N LEU A 139 -16.15 -21.96 -8.44
CA LEU A 139 -15.76 -20.86 -9.34
C LEU A 139 -17.01 -20.16 -9.89
N TRP A 140 -18.03 -20.93 -10.30
CA TRP A 140 -19.30 -20.37 -10.80
C TRP A 140 -20.10 -19.66 -9.72
N GLN A 141 -20.11 -20.20 -8.50
CA GLN A 141 -20.69 -19.52 -7.34
C GLN A 141 -20.02 -18.16 -7.12
N ALA A 142 -18.69 -18.12 -7.12
CA ALA A 142 -17.93 -16.88 -6.98
C ALA A 142 -18.18 -15.89 -8.14
N LEU A 143 -18.32 -16.38 -9.38
CA LEU A 143 -18.69 -15.58 -10.55
C LEU A 143 -20.08 -14.96 -10.35
N HIS A 144 -21.04 -15.76 -9.91
CA HIS A 144 -22.41 -15.30 -9.69
C HIS A 144 -22.48 -14.26 -8.58
N ASP A 145 -21.81 -14.52 -7.45
CA ASP A 145 -21.76 -13.61 -6.30
C ASP A 145 -21.10 -12.28 -6.62
N THR A 146 -20.07 -12.31 -7.47
CA THR A 146 -19.29 -11.10 -7.78
C THR A 146 -19.90 -10.30 -8.93
N ILE A 147 -20.37 -10.99 -9.99
CA ILE A 147 -20.68 -10.35 -11.27
C ILE A 147 -22.16 -10.39 -11.61
N THR A 148 -22.82 -11.56 -11.52
CA THR A 148 -24.16 -11.72 -12.11
C THR A 148 -25.32 -11.48 -11.13
N ARG A 149 -25.10 -11.55 -9.82
CA ARG A 149 -26.12 -11.24 -8.81
C ARG A 149 -26.23 -9.73 -8.64
N ASN A 150 -27.46 -9.21 -8.59
CA ASN A 150 -27.78 -7.79 -8.36
C ASN A 150 -27.07 -6.79 -9.29
N HIS A 151 -26.62 -7.22 -10.47
CA HIS A 151 -25.89 -6.37 -11.40
C HIS A 151 -26.81 -5.32 -12.04
N GLN A 152 -26.21 -4.23 -12.53
CA GLN A 152 -26.93 -3.13 -13.21
C GLN A 152 -26.51 -2.95 -14.68
N CYS A 153 -25.86 -3.95 -15.28
CA CYS A 153 -25.51 -3.96 -16.69
C CYS A 153 -26.78 -3.85 -17.56
N ARG A 154 -26.75 -2.99 -18.58
CA ARG A 154 -27.89 -2.73 -19.47
C ARG A 154 -27.87 -3.58 -20.75
N SER A 155 -26.72 -4.19 -21.07
CA SER A 155 -26.58 -5.08 -22.23
C SER A 155 -25.67 -6.27 -21.91
N MET A 156 -25.84 -7.37 -22.67
CA MET A 156 -25.05 -8.59 -22.50
C MET A 156 -23.56 -8.32 -22.69
N TRP A 157 -23.17 -7.48 -23.66
CA TRP A 157 -21.78 -7.11 -23.87
C TRP A 157 -21.12 -6.50 -22.61
N GLN A 158 -21.83 -5.62 -21.90
CA GLN A 158 -21.32 -5.03 -20.64
C GLN A 158 -21.13 -6.08 -19.56
N LEU A 159 -22.05 -7.05 -19.48
CA LEU A 159 -21.97 -8.15 -18.53
C LEU A 159 -20.80 -9.09 -18.88
N LEU A 160 -20.68 -9.50 -20.16
CA LEU A 160 -19.60 -10.37 -20.61
C LEU A 160 -18.21 -9.76 -20.46
N LYS A 161 -18.09 -8.43 -20.56
CA LYS A 161 -16.84 -7.73 -20.25
C LYS A 161 -16.43 -7.92 -18.78
N LYS A 162 -17.39 -7.82 -17.86
CA LYS A 162 -17.16 -8.07 -16.42
C LYS A 162 -16.85 -9.55 -16.14
N VAL A 163 -17.57 -10.46 -16.81
CA VAL A 163 -17.34 -11.90 -16.70
C VAL A 163 -15.93 -12.27 -17.19
N ARG A 164 -15.48 -11.75 -18.35
CA ARG A 164 -14.11 -11.95 -18.86
C ARG A 164 -13.06 -11.49 -17.85
N HIS A 165 -13.23 -10.30 -17.29
CA HIS A 165 -12.32 -9.77 -16.27
C HIS A 165 -12.29 -10.64 -15.00
N PHE A 166 -13.44 -11.15 -14.57
CA PHE A 166 -13.50 -12.11 -13.46
C PHE A 166 -12.70 -13.37 -13.80
N MET A 167 -12.89 -13.95 -14.98
CA MET A 167 -12.19 -15.19 -15.36
C MET A 167 -10.67 -15.00 -15.42
N GLU A 168 -10.19 -13.84 -15.88
CA GLU A 168 -8.76 -13.49 -15.88
C GLU A 168 -8.19 -13.33 -14.46
N THR A 169 -8.96 -12.79 -13.52
CA THR A 169 -8.51 -12.50 -12.15
C THR A 169 -8.72 -13.65 -11.17
N ALA A 170 -9.62 -14.58 -11.47
CA ALA A 170 -9.91 -15.75 -10.67
C ALA A 170 -8.86 -16.85 -10.79
N SER A 171 -8.11 -16.90 -11.89
CA SER A 171 -7.06 -17.90 -12.12
C SER A 171 -5.73 -17.48 -11.47
N PRO A 172 -5.08 -18.32 -10.63
CA PRO A 172 -5.49 -19.66 -10.20
C PRO A 172 -6.55 -19.65 -9.08
N PHE A 173 -7.45 -20.63 -9.04
CA PHE A 173 -8.54 -20.76 -8.06
C PHE A 173 -8.42 -22.05 -7.22
N PRO A 174 -8.68 -22.04 -5.90
CA PRO A 174 -8.97 -20.88 -5.05
C PRO A 174 -7.66 -20.15 -4.65
N GLY A 175 -7.46 -18.92 -5.13
CA GLY A 175 -6.23 -18.14 -4.88
C GLY A 175 -6.14 -16.79 -5.60
N GLY A 176 -6.90 -16.59 -6.69
CA GLY A 176 -6.97 -15.33 -7.44
C GLY A 176 -7.79 -14.25 -6.73
N LYS A 177 -7.60 -12.97 -7.07
CA LYS A 177 -8.26 -11.80 -6.46
C LYS A 177 -9.70 -11.56 -6.95
N HIS A 178 -10.43 -12.62 -7.28
CA HIS A 178 -11.75 -12.57 -7.92
C HIS A 178 -12.84 -11.88 -7.08
N GLY A 179 -12.67 -11.78 -5.76
CA GLY A 179 -13.57 -11.02 -4.88
C GLY A 179 -13.38 -9.49 -4.90
N GLN A 180 -12.51 -8.93 -5.74
CA GLN A 180 -12.17 -7.49 -5.74
C GLN A 180 -12.97 -6.61 -6.72
N ALA A 181 -13.94 -7.16 -7.47
CA ALA A 181 -14.80 -6.38 -8.35
C ALA A 181 -16.00 -5.76 -7.60
N LYS A 182 -15.72 -4.89 -6.61
CA LYS A 182 -16.67 -3.85 -6.19
C LYS A 182 -16.23 -2.51 -6.76
N CYS A 183 -17.06 -1.91 -7.61
CA CYS A 183 -17.00 -0.47 -7.84
C CYS A 183 -17.06 0.24 -6.49
N SER A 184 -16.10 1.13 -6.24
CA SER A 184 -15.66 1.66 -4.93
C SER A 184 -14.70 0.73 -4.16
N GLY A 185 -13.49 0.56 -4.70
CA GLY A 185 -12.33 0.27 -3.88
C GLY A 185 -11.90 1.53 -3.14
N ILE A 186 -12.53 1.85 -2.00
CA ILE A 186 -11.88 2.71 -1.01
C ILE A 186 -10.72 1.89 -0.44
N ARG A 187 -9.52 2.08 -0.98
CA ARG A 187 -8.31 1.51 -0.39
C ARG A 187 -7.88 2.38 0.79
N ARG A 188 -7.77 1.72 1.96
CA ARG A 188 -7.42 2.35 3.23
C ARG A 188 -5.97 2.81 3.19
N SER A 189 -5.74 4.08 3.48
CA SER A 189 -4.46 4.55 4.01
C SER A 189 -4.66 4.72 5.51
N TYR A 190 -3.93 3.95 6.32
CA TYR A 190 -3.91 4.16 7.75
C TYR A 190 -2.94 5.32 8.02
N LEU A 191 -3.48 6.44 8.50
CA LEU A 191 -2.68 7.51 9.08
C LEU A 191 -2.61 7.19 10.57
N ALA A 192 -1.52 6.52 10.98
CA ALA A 192 -1.11 6.55 12.38
C ALA A 192 -0.51 7.93 12.65
N SER A 193 -0.70 8.46 13.86
CA SER A 193 -0.12 9.72 14.30
C SER A 193 1.37 9.78 13.93
N MET A 194 1.83 10.94 13.45
CA MET A 194 3.22 11.10 13.03
C MET A 194 3.86 12.27 13.79
N PRO A 195 4.98 12.05 14.50
CA PRO A 195 5.72 13.12 15.14
C PRO A 195 6.40 13.96 14.05
N ILE A 196 6.03 15.23 13.95
CA ILE A 196 6.59 16.18 12.97
C ILE A 196 7.22 17.34 13.73
N ASP A 197 8.38 17.79 13.25
CA ASP A 197 9.08 18.97 13.76
C ASP A 197 8.29 20.25 13.42
N PRO A 198 7.78 21.00 14.41
CA PRO A 198 7.00 22.21 14.16
C PRO A 198 7.85 23.38 13.65
N ASP A 199 9.18 23.32 13.69
CA ASP A 199 10.07 24.41 13.28
C ASP A 199 10.50 24.32 11.80
N VAL A 200 10.05 23.32 11.03
CA VAL A 200 10.36 23.25 9.59
C VAL A 200 9.81 24.46 8.83
N ASP A 201 10.41 24.84 7.70
CA ASP A 201 9.96 26.02 6.95
C ASP A 201 8.53 25.87 6.40
N VAL A 202 7.81 26.99 6.30
CA VAL A 202 6.51 27.04 5.60
C VAL A 202 6.71 26.58 4.16
N GLY A 203 5.84 25.69 3.68
CA GLY A 203 5.96 25.02 2.40
C GLY A 203 6.56 23.61 2.47
N THR A 204 7.14 23.22 3.62
CA THR A 204 7.67 21.87 3.83
C THR A 204 6.54 20.83 3.79
N VAL A 205 6.73 19.77 3.00
CA VAL A 205 5.84 18.60 3.00
C VAL A 205 6.10 17.80 4.28
N LEU A 206 5.16 17.86 5.21
CA LEU A 206 5.24 17.18 6.50
C LEU A 206 4.95 15.69 6.37
N TYR A 207 4.02 15.31 5.51
CA TYR A 207 3.66 13.91 5.28
C TYR A 207 3.15 13.69 3.86
N THR A 208 3.42 12.52 3.29
CA THR A 208 2.87 12.09 2.01
C THR A 208 2.18 10.74 2.15
N ALA A 209 0.85 10.72 2.06
CA ALA A 209 0.10 9.49 1.86
C ALA A 209 0.15 9.12 0.37
N ARG A 210 0.47 7.88 0.05
CA ARG A 210 0.37 7.36 -1.31
C ARG A 210 -0.84 6.47 -1.41
N VAL A 211 -1.89 6.98 -2.05
CA VAL A 211 -3.12 6.22 -2.27
C VAL A 211 -2.97 5.44 -3.56
N ASP A 212 -3.00 4.11 -3.45
CA ASP A 212 -3.02 3.24 -4.61
C ASP A 212 -4.31 3.49 -5.42
N THR A 213 -4.15 4.17 -6.55
CA THR A 213 -5.19 4.45 -7.54
C THR A 213 -5.12 3.46 -8.71
N SER A 214 -4.36 2.36 -8.57
CA SER A 214 -4.41 1.26 -9.52
C SER A 214 -5.81 0.64 -9.53
N GLY A 215 -6.36 0.52 -10.73
CA GLY A 215 -7.73 0.06 -10.96
C GLY A 215 -7.95 -0.21 -12.44
N PRO A 216 -9.08 -0.84 -12.80
CA PRO A 216 -9.39 -1.15 -14.19
C PRO A 216 -9.40 0.14 -15.02
N LYS A 217 -8.66 0.10 -16.14
CA LYS A 217 -8.59 1.18 -17.12
C LYS A 217 -10.00 1.53 -17.61
N LEU A 218 -10.40 2.78 -17.44
CA LEU A 218 -11.64 3.29 -18.03
C LEU A 218 -11.51 3.24 -19.55
N THR A 219 -12.24 2.31 -20.18
CA THR A 219 -12.59 2.40 -21.60
C THR A 219 -13.95 3.07 -21.65
N CYS A 220 -13.97 4.40 -21.60
CA CYS A 220 -15.17 5.16 -21.86
C CYS A 220 -15.44 5.14 -23.38
N PRO A 221 -16.67 4.89 -23.83
CA PRO A 221 -17.08 5.32 -25.16
C PRO A 221 -17.20 6.85 -25.10
N LEU A 222 -16.13 7.55 -25.46
CA LEU A 222 -16.29 8.96 -25.81
C LEU A 222 -17.15 8.99 -27.09
N ASN A 223 -18.38 9.50 -26.98
CA ASN A 223 -19.30 9.65 -28.13
C ASN A 223 -18.83 10.76 -29.11
N THR A 224 -17.74 11.44 -28.79
CA THR A 224 -17.13 12.53 -29.57
C THR A 224 -15.62 12.37 -29.59
N ALA A 225 -14.95 12.92 -30.60
CA ALA A 225 -13.50 12.80 -30.80
C ALA A 225 -12.64 13.26 -29.59
N ARG A 226 -13.20 14.08 -28.69
CA ARG A 226 -12.61 14.60 -27.44
C ARG A 226 -13.62 14.57 -26.28
N GLY A 227 -13.14 14.33 -25.06
CA GLY A 227 -13.89 14.48 -23.79
C GLY A 227 -13.20 15.41 -22.81
N LYS A 228 -13.92 15.98 -21.85
CA LYS A 228 -13.39 16.90 -20.84
C LYS A 228 -13.01 16.16 -19.55
N TYR A 229 -11.76 16.24 -19.13
CA TYR A 229 -11.33 15.80 -17.80
C TYR A 229 -11.36 16.96 -16.82
N SER A 230 -11.82 16.71 -15.59
CA SER A 230 -11.70 17.66 -14.50
C SER A 230 -11.55 17.00 -13.14
N SER A 231 -10.82 17.66 -12.24
CA SER A 231 -10.73 17.31 -10.83
C SER A 231 -11.10 18.49 -9.96
N GLN A 232 -11.72 18.21 -8.81
CA GLN A 232 -12.16 19.23 -7.87
C GLN A 232 -12.05 18.75 -6.43
N MET A 233 -11.71 19.69 -5.54
CA MET A 233 -11.82 19.48 -4.10
C MET A 233 -13.28 19.53 -3.66
N LEU A 234 -13.62 18.84 -2.58
CA LEU A 234 -14.99 18.67 -2.10
C LEU A 234 -15.10 18.79 -0.57
N GLY A 235 -16.34 18.97 -0.12
CA GLY A 235 -16.67 18.99 1.31
C GLY A 235 -15.93 20.09 2.05
N SER A 236 -15.43 19.78 3.24
CA SER A 236 -14.66 20.70 4.08
C SER A 236 -13.28 21.08 3.53
N PHE A 237 -12.84 20.47 2.42
CA PHE A 237 -11.50 20.66 1.85
C PHE A 237 -11.45 21.69 0.71
N GLN A 238 -12.31 22.71 0.74
CA GLN A 238 -12.44 23.71 -0.33
C GLN A 238 -11.80 25.06 0.00
N THR A 239 -11.52 25.33 1.28
CA THR A 239 -10.90 26.59 1.72
C THR A 239 -9.43 26.62 1.32
N LEU A 240 -9.01 27.59 0.53
CA LEU A 240 -7.61 27.78 0.13
C LEU A 240 -6.81 28.37 1.30
N VAL A 241 -5.63 27.81 1.55
CA VAL A 241 -4.71 28.27 2.62
C VAL A 241 -3.29 28.55 2.10
N GLY A 242 -3.00 28.26 0.83
CA GLY A 242 -1.71 28.52 0.21
C GLY A 242 -1.61 27.96 -1.20
N THR A 243 -0.47 28.17 -1.84
CA THR A 243 -0.15 27.61 -3.16
C THR A 243 1.32 27.22 -3.23
N ASN A 244 1.67 26.35 -4.18
CA ASN A 244 3.05 26.00 -4.52
C ASN A 244 3.16 25.70 -6.03
N ALA A 245 4.34 25.26 -6.48
CA ALA A 245 4.59 24.95 -7.89
C ALA A 245 3.63 23.92 -8.52
N TYR A 246 2.99 23.09 -7.71
CA TYR A 246 2.03 22.08 -8.17
C TYR A 246 0.59 22.60 -8.20
N GLY A 247 0.26 23.61 -7.41
CA GLY A 247 -1.06 24.25 -7.38
C GLY A 247 -1.52 24.60 -5.97
N ASN A 248 -2.83 24.52 -5.75
CA ASN A 248 -3.49 24.98 -4.54
C ASN A 248 -3.26 24.05 -3.34
N ILE A 249 -3.25 24.64 -2.14
CA ILE A 249 -3.18 23.95 -0.85
C ILE A 249 -4.43 24.34 -0.07
N TYR A 250 -5.16 23.34 0.45
CA TYR A 250 -6.46 23.50 1.08
C TYR A 250 -6.40 23.30 2.59
N ALA A 251 -7.35 23.87 3.33
CA ALA A 251 -7.45 23.68 4.77
C ALA A 251 -7.63 22.20 5.10
N SER A 252 -6.76 21.66 5.95
CA SER A 252 -6.84 20.26 6.40
C SER A 252 -7.75 20.07 7.61
N GLY A 253 -8.16 21.18 8.26
CA GLY A 253 -8.86 21.22 9.55
C GLY A 253 -7.94 21.48 10.74
N ILE A 254 -6.65 21.69 10.50
CA ILE A 254 -5.65 21.97 11.54
C ILE A 254 -4.90 23.23 11.16
N ASP A 255 -4.83 24.14 12.12
CA ASP A 255 -4.20 25.42 11.91
C ASP A 255 -2.72 25.24 11.55
N GLY A 256 -2.27 26.03 10.57
CA GLY A 256 -0.91 25.98 10.05
C GLY A 256 -0.58 24.75 9.22
N ILE A 257 -1.54 23.87 8.91
CA ILE A 257 -1.32 22.70 8.06
C ILE A 257 -2.37 22.62 6.96
N GLY A 258 -1.88 22.63 5.72
CA GLY A 258 -2.68 22.44 4.53
C GLY A 258 -2.63 21.01 4.01
N ILE A 259 -3.60 20.66 3.18
CA ILE A 259 -3.67 19.42 2.41
C ILE A 259 -3.62 19.74 0.92
N GLN A 260 -2.81 19.00 0.17
CA GLN A 260 -2.70 19.08 -1.28
C GLN A 260 -2.80 17.68 -1.87
N ILE A 261 -3.70 17.49 -2.82
CA ILE A 261 -3.90 16.20 -3.50
C ILE A 261 -3.37 16.35 -4.92
N ARG A 262 -2.45 15.46 -5.32
CA ARG A 262 -1.98 15.41 -6.72
C ARG A 262 -3.10 14.99 -7.65
N ASP A 263 -3.12 15.59 -8.83
CA ASP A 263 -4.10 15.22 -9.84
C ASP A 263 -3.84 13.79 -10.36
N LEU A 264 -4.92 13.09 -10.70
CA LEU A 264 -4.88 11.70 -11.16
C LEU A 264 -4.34 11.59 -12.60
N GLU A 265 -4.69 12.54 -13.46
CA GLU A 265 -4.27 12.55 -14.87
C GLU A 265 -2.91 13.22 -15.01
N GLN A 266 -2.71 14.34 -14.32
CA GLN A 266 -1.45 15.10 -14.35
C GLN A 266 -0.77 15.09 -12.98
N SER A 267 0.08 14.09 -12.72
CA SER A 267 0.77 13.96 -11.42
C SER A 267 1.72 15.13 -11.09
N ALA A 268 2.09 15.96 -12.08
CA ALA A 268 2.84 17.20 -11.86
C ALA A 268 1.97 18.40 -11.43
N LYS A 269 0.65 18.21 -11.31
CA LYS A 269 -0.31 19.23 -10.86
C LYS A 269 -1.09 18.75 -9.65
N ALA A 270 -1.68 19.69 -8.92
CA ALA A 270 -2.59 19.44 -7.81
C ALA A 270 -4.04 19.67 -8.24
N VAL A 271 -4.98 19.07 -7.51
CA VAL A 271 -6.41 19.34 -7.65
C VAL A 271 -6.68 20.80 -7.23
N PRO A 272 -7.52 21.57 -7.97
CA PRO A 272 -8.23 21.21 -9.20
C PRO A 272 -7.35 21.31 -10.44
N TYR A 273 -7.65 20.46 -11.43
CA TYR A 273 -7.05 20.49 -12.75
C TYR A 273 -8.11 20.17 -13.80
N GLU A 274 -8.08 20.86 -14.94
CA GLU A 274 -8.97 20.58 -16.08
C GLU A 274 -8.15 20.49 -17.37
N THR A 275 -8.52 19.55 -18.23
CA THR A 275 -7.93 19.42 -19.57
C THR A 275 -8.91 18.77 -20.54
N SER A 276 -8.63 18.88 -21.84
CA SER A 276 -9.33 18.14 -22.88
C SER A 276 -8.56 16.86 -23.19
N MET A 277 -9.24 15.73 -23.33
CA MET A 277 -8.64 14.42 -23.63
C MET A 277 -9.14 13.87 -24.96
N ASP A 278 -8.22 13.41 -25.81
CA ASP A 278 -8.56 12.69 -27.03
C ASP A 278 -8.93 11.22 -26.73
N SER A 279 -9.72 10.59 -27.60
CA SER A 279 -10.23 9.21 -27.40
C SER A 279 -9.15 8.13 -27.17
N GLY A 280 -7.94 8.32 -27.73
CA GLY A 280 -6.80 7.42 -27.54
C GLY A 280 -6.02 7.62 -26.24
N ALA A 281 -6.15 8.77 -25.58
CA ALA A 281 -5.38 9.11 -24.37
C ALA A 281 -5.84 8.33 -23.13
N LEU A 282 -7.07 7.80 -23.13
CA LEU A 282 -7.62 6.98 -22.05
C LEU A 282 -6.93 5.61 -21.89
N TYR A 283 -6.25 5.12 -22.93
CA TYR A 283 -5.49 3.85 -22.89
C TYR A 283 -4.20 3.98 -22.06
N TYR A 284 -3.72 5.22 -21.90
CA TYR A 284 -2.46 5.59 -21.26
C TYR A 284 -2.66 6.48 -20.03
N TRP A 285 -3.78 6.33 -19.30
CA TRP A 285 -3.87 6.77 -17.90
C TRP A 285 -2.85 5.98 -17.06
N SER A 286 -1.56 6.29 -17.25
CA SER A 286 -0.50 5.91 -16.35
C SER A 286 -0.52 6.92 -15.23
N THR A 287 -1.44 6.75 -14.28
CA THR A 287 -1.03 7.05 -12.91
C THR A 287 0.25 6.25 -12.69
N ASP A 288 1.21 6.78 -11.95
CA ASP A 288 2.28 6.02 -11.30
C ASP A 288 1.74 4.94 -10.31
N LYS A 289 0.48 4.53 -10.49
CA LYS A 289 -0.39 3.71 -9.67
C LYS A 289 -0.72 4.35 -8.33
N LYS A 290 -0.29 5.59 -8.04
CA LYS A 290 -0.36 6.18 -6.70
C LYS A 290 -0.60 7.70 -6.70
N THR A 291 -1.83 8.14 -6.44
CA THR A 291 -2.08 9.56 -6.14
C THR A 291 -1.53 9.94 -4.77
N GLN A 292 -0.77 11.03 -4.71
CA GLN A 292 -0.19 11.55 -3.47
C GLN A 292 -1.14 12.53 -2.78
N ILE A 293 -1.30 12.35 -1.47
CA ILE A 293 -1.95 13.30 -0.57
C ILE A 293 -0.86 13.84 0.34
N GLN A 294 -0.56 15.12 0.21
CA GLN A 294 0.49 15.79 0.95
C GLN A 294 -0.12 16.67 2.03
N PHE A 295 0.41 16.58 3.25
CA PHE A 295 0.17 17.55 4.30
C PHE A 295 1.37 18.49 4.35
N ILE A 296 1.13 19.79 4.27
CA ILE A 296 2.15 20.81 4.03
C ILE A 296 2.02 21.87 5.11
N LYS A 297 3.15 22.30 5.69
CA LYS A 297 3.13 23.40 6.64
C LYS A 297 2.76 24.70 5.92
N THR A 298 1.71 25.36 6.38
CA THR A 298 1.22 26.64 5.83
C THR A 298 1.36 27.79 6.83
N GLY A 299 1.70 27.50 8.09
CA GLY A 299 1.88 28.52 9.13
C GLY A 299 2.27 27.92 10.48
N LYS A 300 2.00 28.66 11.56
CA LYS A 300 2.16 28.16 12.94
C LYS A 300 1.18 27.00 13.15
N ILE A 301 1.72 25.84 13.53
CA ILE A 301 0.92 24.63 13.74
C ILE A 301 0.14 24.77 15.04
N GLY A 302 -1.19 24.74 14.95
CA GLY A 302 -2.07 24.77 16.11
C GLY A 302 -2.57 23.39 16.54
N THR A 303 -3.34 23.35 17.61
CA THR A 303 -3.98 22.13 18.11
C THR A 303 -5.27 21.85 17.35
N GLY A 304 -5.42 20.66 16.77
CA GLY A 304 -6.63 20.32 16.02
C GLY A 304 -6.68 18.89 15.50
N THR A 305 -7.80 18.55 14.86
CA THR A 305 -7.98 17.27 14.17
C THR A 305 -8.36 17.49 12.73
N SER A 306 -7.85 16.64 11.83
CA SER A 306 -8.16 16.78 10.42
C SER A 306 -9.65 16.64 10.15
N TYR A 307 -10.12 17.35 9.13
CA TYR A 307 -11.41 17.06 8.53
C TYR A 307 -11.47 15.59 8.07
N THR A 308 -12.69 15.07 8.04
CA THR A 308 -13.01 13.74 7.49
C THR A 308 -14.15 13.89 6.50
N GLY A 309 -14.17 13.06 5.46
CA GLY A 309 -15.19 13.10 4.43
C GLY A 309 -14.62 12.94 3.03
N LEU A 310 -15.44 13.24 2.04
CA LEU A 310 -15.04 13.25 0.64
C LEU A 310 -14.19 14.50 0.37
N ALA A 311 -12.93 14.31 -0.02
CA ALA A 311 -11.95 15.38 -0.18
C ALA A 311 -11.73 15.81 -1.63
N ALA A 312 -11.76 14.86 -2.57
CA ALA A 312 -11.63 15.17 -3.99
C ALA A 312 -12.46 14.25 -4.87
N GLN A 313 -12.81 14.74 -6.04
CA GLN A 313 -13.51 14.01 -7.08
C GLN A 313 -12.89 14.29 -8.44
N PHE A 314 -12.81 13.24 -9.25
CA PHE A 314 -12.28 13.26 -10.60
C PHE A 314 -13.40 12.85 -11.55
N LYS A 315 -13.54 13.58 -12.66
CA LYS A 315 -14.58 13.41 -13.65
C LYS A 315 -14.01 13.35 -15.06
N LEU A 316 -14.70 12.59 -15.90
CA LEU A 316 -14.59 12.66 -17.34
C LEU A 316 -15.99 12.96 -17.89
N ASP A 317 -16.17 14.15 -18.46
CA ASP A 317 -17.46 14.74 -18.78
C ASP A 317 -18.41 14.69 -17.56
N SER A 318 -19.50 13.94 -17.65
CA SER A 318 -20.47 13.74 -16.57
C SER A 318 -20.16 12.53 -15.67
N TRP A 319 -19.17 11.71 -16.03
CA TRP A 319 -18.84 10.48 -15.33
C TRP A 319 -17.86 10.70 -14.20
N VAL A 320 -18.20 10.26 -13.00
CA VAL A 320 -17.27 10.26 -11.87
C VAL A 320 -16.36 9.04 -11.96
N VAL A 321 -15.08 9.28 -12.21
CA VAL A 321 -14.09 8.22 -12.40
C VAL A 321 -13.44 7.78 -11.10
N ALA A 322 -13.25 8.71 -10.17
CA ALA A 322 -12.64 8.44 -8.87
C ALA A 322 -13.08 9.46 -7.82
N LYS A 323 -12.99 9.03 -6.56
CA LYS A 323 -13.27 9.85 -5.37
C LYS A 323 -12.21 9.53 -4.32
N ILE A 324 -11.65 10.56 -3.69
CA ILE A 324 -10.73 10.43 -2.56
C ILE A 324 -11.46 10.85 -1.30
N SER A 325 -11.46 9.99 -0.29
CA SER A 325 -12.08 10.28 1.01
C SER A 325 -11.07 10.11 2.14
N ILE A 326 -11.06 11.07 3.07
CA ILE A 326 -10.34 11.00 4.34
C ILE A 326 -11.28 10.40 5.38
N LYS A 327 -10.95 9.22 5.92
CA LYS A 327 -11.85 8.47 6.83
C LYS A 327 -11.43 8.52 8.28
N THR A 328 -10.14 8.74 8.55
CA THR A 328 -9.60 8.80 9.90
C THR A 328 -9.32 10.25 10.24
N LYS A 329 -9.70 10.67 11.45
CA LYS A 329 -9.24 11.93 12.03
C LYS A 329 -7.76 11.78 12.35
N VAL A 330 -6.93 12.60 11.73
CA VAL A 330 -5.53 12.74 12.14
C VAL A 330 -5.51 13.79 13.23
N ALA A 331 -5.14 13.39 14.44
CA ALA A 331 -4.79 14.31 15.50
C ALA A 331 -3.32 14.71 15.34
N TRP A 332 -3.05 16.00 15.53
CA TRP A 332 -1.71 16.54 15.45
C TRP A 332 -1.16 16.59 16.85
N ILE A 333 -0.11 15.81 17.06
CA ILE A 333 0.66 15.86 18.29
C ILE A 333 1.86 16.70 17.93
N THR A 334 1.84 17.97 18.31
CA THR A 334 3.04 18.78 18.38
C THR A 334 3.99 18.10 19.35
N LYS A 335 5.27 17.92 18.96
CA LYS A 335 6.28 17.48 19.93
C LYS A 335 6.32 18.50 21.07
N SER A 336 6.30 18.00 22.30
CA SER A 336 6.37 18.86 23.49
C SER A 336 7.70 19.61 23.52
N CYS A 337 8.81 18.92 23.23
CA CYS A 337 10.12 19.53 23.05
C CYS A 337 10.78 19.12 21.73
N VAL A 338 11.55 20.05 21.17
CA VAL A 338 12.42 19.81 20.01
C VAL A 338 13.81 20.40 20.25
N ALA A 339 14.84 19.81 19.65
CA ALA A 339 16.17 20.38 19.69
C ALA A 339 16.20 21.71 18.91
N GLU A 340 16.77 22.74 19.52
CA GLU A 340 17.02 24.01 18.83
C GLU A 340 17.89 23.78 17.60
N PRO A 341 17.71 24.55 16.50
CA PRO A 341 18.43 24.33 15.24
C PRO A 341 19.95 24.14 15.42
N ASN A 342 20.59 24.98 16.23
CA ASN A 342 22.03 24.92 16.51
C ASN A 342 22.45 23.75 17.43
N SER A 343 21.50 23.11 18.11
CA SER A 343 21.75 21.96 18.98
C SER A 343 21.56 20.61 18.29
N ARG A 344 20.96 20.57 17.09
CA ARG A 344 20.64 19.34 16.34
C ARG A 344 21.87 18.59 15.85
N ILE A 345 22.86 19.33 15.34
CA ILE A 345 24.16 18.80 14.90
C ILE A 345 25.23 19.74 15.45
N GLN A 346 26.07 19.22 16.34
CA GLN A 346 27.11 20.01 17.00
C GLN A 346 28.48 19.39 16.73
N ASN A 347 29.40 20.22 16.24
CA ASN A 347 30.80 19.84 16.02
C ASN A 347 31.65 20.42 17.16
N ILE A 348 31.90 19.61 18.19
CA ILE A 348 32.65 20.05 19.38
C ILE A 348 34.15 19.92 19.11
N GLN A 349 34.87 21.04 19.05
CA GLN A 349 36.30 21.06 18.79
C GLN A 349 37.08 20.95 20.10
N LEU A 350 37.60 19.76 20.40
CA LEU A 350 38.41 19.49 21.60
C LEU A 350 39.87 19.98 21.49
N GLY A 351 40.26 20.49 20.33
CA GLY A 351 41.62 20.93 20.06
C GLY A 351 42.59 19.78 19.78
N LYS A 352 43.89 20.10 19.81
CA LYS A 352 44.99 19.19 19.45
C LYS A 352 46.03 19.12 20.58
N PRO A 353 45.69 18.54 21.75
CA PRO A 353 46.63 18.43 22.86
C PRO A 353 47.83 17.55 22.47
N LEU A 354 49.01 17.90 22.98
CA LEU A 354 50.22 17.11 22.76
C LEU A 354 50.11 15.77 23.49
N ALA A 355 50.56 14.68 22.88
CA ALA A 355 50.56 13.36 23.54
C ALA A 355 51.33 13.38 24.87
N SER A 356 52.36 14.24 24.99
CA SER A 356 53.14 14.44 26.22
C SER A 356 52.37 15.10 27.36
N SER A 357 51.23 15.77 27.10
CA SER A 357 50.41 16.36 28.18
C SER A 357 49.68 15.30 29.00
N PHE A 358 49.58 14.07 28.50
CA PHE A 358 48.89 12.98 29.17
C PHE A 358 49.85 12.14 30.02
N THR A 359 50.26 12.66 31.18
CA THR A 359 51.37 12.11 31.98
C THR A 359 51.06 10.77 32.67
N SER A 360 49.81 10.51 33.04
CA SER A 360 49.38 9.28 33.73
C SER A 360 48.01 8.78 33.24
N ILE A 361 47.69 7.51 33.46
CA ILE A 361 46.34 6.99 33.16
C ILE A 361 45.32 7.82 33.96
N GLY A 362 44.30 8.32 33.27
CA GLY A 362 43.30 9.23 33.83
C GLY A 362 43.59 10.72 33.65
N SER A 363 44.80 11.12 33.22
CA SER A 363 45.08 12.53 32.86
C SER A 363 44.18 12.98 31.71
N THR A 364 43.76 14.24 31.73
CA THR A 364 42.78 14.80 30.78
C THR A 364 43.34 15.98 30.00
N SER A 365 42.76 16.28 28.85
CA SER A 365 42.93 17.58 28.19
C SER A 365 42.11 18.66 28.92
N PRO A 366 42.28 19.95 28.56
CA PRO A 366 41.36 20.99 29.01
C PRO A 366 39.90 20.68 28.67
N ASP A 367 39.00 21.15 29.53
CA ASP A 367 37.56 20.99 29.39
C ASP A 367 37.03 21.87 28.24
N VAL A 368 36.15 21.30 27.42
CA VAL A 368 35.36 22.02 26.44
C VAL A 368 33.89 21.92 26.83
N ASN A 369 33.29 23.07 27.14
CA ASN A 369 31.88 23.17 27.51
C ASN A 369 31.02 23.23 26.24
N PHE A 370 29.90 22.51 26.26
CA PHE A 370 28.86 22.59 25.24
C PHE A 370 27.50 22.30 25.86
N SER A 371 26.42 22.53 25.13
CA SER A 371 25.07 22.36 25.66
C SER A 371 24.14 21.79 24.60
N VAL A 372 23.25 20.89 24.99
CA VAL A 372 22.09 20.53 24.16
C VAL A 372 20.91 21.39 24.61
N LYS A 373 20.44 22.27 23.72
CA LYS A 373 19.29 23.14 23.98
C LYS A 373 18.04 22.60 23.32
N LEU A 374 16.98 22.50 24.10
CA LEU A 374 15.65 22.12 23.66
C LEU A 374 14.71 23.30 23.81
N LYS A 375 13.87 23.48 22.80
CA LYS A 375 12.73 24.40 22.84
C LYS A 375 11.49 23.58 23.11
N CYS A 376 10.75 23.96 24.15
CA CYS A 376 9.61 23.21 24.64
C CYS A 376 8.33 24.06 24.59
N GLN A 377 7.19 23.40 24.44
CA GLN A 377 5.89 24.03 24.58
C GLN A 377 5.56 24.15 26.07
N GLU A 378 4.75 25.14 26.42
CA GLU A 378 4.17 25.26 27.76
C GLU A 378 3.05 24.21 27.95
N ASP A 379 3.43 22.93 27.97
CA ASP A 379 2.55 21.78 28.16
C ASP A 379 3.02 20.89 29.32
N ASN A 380 2.17 19.97 29.76
CA ASN A 380 2.48 19.05 30.86
C ASN A 380 2.89 17.64 30.36
N ILE A 381 3.43 17.53 29.15
CA ILE A 381 3.79 16.23 28.55
C ILE A 381 5.24 15.92 28.94
N PRO A 382 5.53 14.86 29.72
CA PRO A 382 6.89 14.60 30.16
C PRO A 382 7.84 14.27 28.99
N VAL A 383 8.99 14.95 28.92
CA VAL A 383 10.03 14.68 27.93
C VAL A 383 11.30 14.14 28.59
N TYR A 384 11.83 13.10 27.97
CA TYR A 384 13.03 12.40 28.38
C TYR A 384 14.12 12.56 27.31
N VAL A 385 15.37 12.64 27.74
CA VAL A 385 16.53 12.64 26.85
C VAL A 385 17.46 11.50 27.23
N SER A 386 17.91 10.76 26.22
CA SER A 386 18.96 9.74 26.34
C SER A 386 20.11 10.07 25.41
N PHE A 387 21.31 9.57 25.73
CA PHE A 387 22.51 9.74 24.93
C PHE A 387 23.06 8.38 24.52
N GLU A 388 23.28 8.21 23.22
CA GLU A 388 23.71 6.96 22.60
C GLU A 388 25.09 7.12 21.95
N PRO A 389 26.09 6.31 22.35
CA PRO A 389 27.45 6.42 21.83
C PRO A 389 27.54 5.81 20.42
N SER A 390 27.64 6.65 19.40
CA SER A 390 27.65 6.22 17.99
C SER A 390 28.97 5.53 17.60
N THR A 391 30.09 5.91 18.21
CA THR A 391 31.39 5.23 18.03
C THR A 391 31.65 4.14 19.08
N GLY A 392 30.63 3.78 19.85
CA GLY A 392 30.74 2.84 20.97
C GLY A 392 31.29 3.48 22.25
N SER A 393 31.22 2.72 23.33
CA SER A 393 31.59 3.19 24.67
C SER A 393 32.33 2.11 25.46
N THR A 394 33.24 2.56 26.33
CA THR A 394 33.97 1.73 27.31
C THR A 394 33.45 1.93 28.74
N GLY A 395 32.28 2.55 28.89
CA GLY A 395 31.61 2.80 30.16
C GLY A 395 30.90 4.15 30.18
N ASN A 396 30.11 4.41 31.23
CA ASN A 396 29.41 5.68 31.38
C ASN A 396 30.36 6.87 31.23
N GLY A 397 29.97 7.82 30.40
CA GLY A 397 30.73 9.03 30.09
C GLY A 397 31.90 8.80 29.15
N MET A 398 32.27 7.56 28.78
CA MET A 398 33.44 7.29 27.95
C MET A 398 33.04 6.95 26.52
N LEU A 399 33.34 7.83 25.58
CA LEU A 399 33.21 7.60 24.13
C LEU A 399 34.49 7.01 23.57
N ASN A 400 34.34 5.93 22.80
CA ASN A 400 35.45 5.36 22.06
C ASN A 400 35.74 6.22 20.82
N LEU A 401 37.01 6.25 20.43
CA LEU A 401 37.42 6.92 19.20
C LEU A 401 36.98 6.13 17.97
N ASP A 402 36.68 6.86 16.91
CA ASP A 402 36.52 6.31 15.57
C ASP A 402 37.85 5.76 15.07
N THR A 403 37.86 4.46 14.80
CA THR A 403 39.05 3.71 14.35
C THR A 403 38.98 3.38 12.86
N SER A 404 38.01 3.92 12.12
CA SER A 404 37.92 3.70 10.67
C SER A 404 39.07 4.33 9.89
N ASN A 405 39.75 5.34 10.46
CA ASN A 405 40.90 6.00 9.85
C ASN A 405 42.22 5.33 10.27
N ALA A 406 43.12 5.14 9.30
CA ALA A 406 44.42 4.48 9.54
C ALA A 406 45.34 5.26 10.50
N ASP A 407 45.11 6.56 10.65
CA ASP A 407 45.84 7.47 11.53
C ASP A 407 45.14 7.69 12.88
N ALA A 408 44.16 6.85 13.26
CA ALA A 408 43.43 7.01 14.52
C ALA A 408 44.37 6.92 15.74
N ALA A 409 44.18 7.82 16.70
CA ALA A 409 44.87 7.80 17.98
C ALA A 409 44.47 6.57 18.81
N SER A 410 45.36 6.10 19.68
CA SER A 410 45.08 5.00 20.62
C SER A 410 45.48 5.35 22.04
N GLY A 411 44.90 4.65 23.03
CA GLY A 411 45.20 4.88 24.46
C GLY A 411 44.58 6.14 25.05
N ILE A 412 43.67 6.77 24.31
CA ILE A 412 42.83 7.89 24.75
C ILE A 412 41.38 7.61 24.36
N ALA A 413 40.46 8.23 25.08
CA ALA A 413 39.02 8.25 24.81
C ALA A 413 38.49 9.67 25.08
N ILE A 414 37.24 9.94 24.69
CA ILE A 414 36.59 11.21 25.02
C ILE A 414 35.68 10.99 26.23
N GLU A 415 35.92 11.69 27.33
CA GLU A 415 35.06 11.65 28.51
C GLU A 415 34.03 12.80 28.43
N ILE A 416 32.75 12.47 28.63
CA ILE A 416 31.60 13.37 28.67
C ILE A 416 31.04 13.40 30.08
N LEU A 417 30.94 14.60 30.66
CA LEU A 417 30.45 14.84 32.01
C LEU A 417 29.25 15.79 31.99
N ASN A 418 28.38 15.66 32.99
CA ASN A 418 27.39 16.69 33.29
C ASN A 418 28.11 17.93 33.82
N ALA A 419 27.86 19.11 33.24
CA ALA A 419 28.60 20.31 33.63
C ALA A 419 28.27 20.80 35.05
N ALA A 420 27.06 20.50 35.54
CA ALA A 420 26.59 20.97 36.84
C ALA A 420 27.32 20.31 38.02
N ASP A 421 27.63 19.01 37.93
CA ASP A 421 28.17 18.21 39.05
C ASP A 421 29.41 17.39 38.68
N ARG A 422 29.87 17.48 37.43
CA ARG A 422 30.98 16.69 36.84
C ARG A 422 30.77 15.17 36.94
N SER A 423 29.55 14.71 37.18
CA SER A 423 29.22 13.29 37.13
C SER A 423 29.32 12.77 35.69
N LYS A 424 29.69 11.50 35.53
CA LYS A 424 29.77 10.85 34.21
C LYS A 424 28.40 10.81 33.56
N LEU A 425 28.33 11.16 32.28
CA LEU A 425 27.10 11.04 31.50
C LEU A 425 26.70 9.56 31.38
N VAL A 426 25.50 9.19 31.83
CA VAL A 426 25.01 7.82 31.69
C VAL A 426 24.46 7.63 30.28
N PHE A 427 25.05 6.72 29.52
CA PHE A 427 24.59 6.38 28.18
C PHE A 427 23.42 5.39 28.23
N SER A 428 22.61 5.37 27.17
CA SER A 428 21.48 4.46 26.99
C SER A 428 20.50 4.45 28.15
N SER A 429 20.40 5.58 28.86
CA SER A 429 19.48 5.81 29.97
C SER A 429 18.70 7.08 29.71
N GLU A 430 17.40 7.00 29.90
CA GLU A 430 16.51 8.15 29.81
C GLU A 430 16.56 8.97 31.09
N LYS A 431 16.78 10.28 30.94
CA LYS A 431 16.64 11.24 32.02
C LYS A 431 15.52 12.20 31.68
N LYS A 432 14.66 12.45 32.67
CA LYS A 432 13.53 13.37 32.53
C LYS A 432 14.04 14.82 32.59
N TYR A 433 13.61 15.65 31.64
CA TYR A 433 14.02 17.06 31.57
C TYR A 433 12.84 18.03 31.51
N HIS A 434 11.70 17.63 30.94
CA HIS A 434 10.49 18.45 30.87
C HIS A 434 9.39 17.84 31.72
N THR A 435 8.74 18.65 32.56
CA THR A 435 7.63 18.21 33.42
C THR A 435 6.47 19.17 33.48
N ALA A 436 6.68 20.44 33.10
CA ALA A 436 5.72 21.52 33.24
C ALA A 436 5.98 22.61 32.18
N SER A 437 5.73 23.88 32.49
CA SER A 437 5.81 25.03 31.58
C SER A 437 7.23 25.45 31.17
N GLU A 438 8.22 24.57 31.21
CA GLU A 438 9.56 24.91 30.72
C GLU A 438 9.49 25.24 29.23
N SER A 439 9.84 26.46 28.82
CA SER A 439 9.83 26.86 27.41
C SER A 439 11.18 26.65 26.72
N SER A 440 12.25 26.52 27.52
CA SER A 440 13.60 26.24 27.08
C SER A 440 14.32 25.40 28.12
N ILE A 441 14.98 24.33 27.67
CA ILE A 441 15.78 23.42 28.50
C ILE A 441 17.19 23.43 27.96
N GLU A 442 18.16 23.67 28.83
CA GLU A 442 19.58 23.58 28.52
C GLU A 442 20.20 22.41 29.28
N ILE A 443 20.82 21.48 28.55
CA ILE A 443 21.55 20.34 29.10
C ILE A 443 23.05 20.64 28.95
N PRO A 444 23.72 21.20 29.97
CA PRO A 444 25.11 21.59 29.88
C PRO A 444 26.03 20.38 30.12
N LEU A 445 26.99 20.20 29.22
CA LEU A 445 27.91 19.08 29.17
C LEU A 445 29.36 19.57 29.03
N ILE A 446 30.28 18.73 29.48
CA ILE A 446 31.72 18.93 29.34
C ILE A 446 32.28 17.77 28.55
N ALA A 447 33.17 18.06 27.60
CA ALA A 447 33.95 17.05 26.89
C ALA A 447 35.45 17.33 27.03
N HIS A 448 36.24 16.28 27.21
CA HIS A 448 37.70 16.33 27.09
C HIS A 448 38.26 14.98 26.65
N TYR A 449 39.52 14.95 26.20
CA TYR A 449 40.25 13.69 26.05
C TYR A 449 40.70 13.18 27.41
N LYS A 450 40.70 11.86 27.58
CA LYS A 450 41.18 11.17 28.79
C LYS A 450 42.06 10.00 28.42
N ARG A 451 43.22 9.90 29.07
CA ARG A 451 44.15 8.79 28.86
C ARG A 451 43.61 7.49 29.47
N THR A 452 43.49 6.45 28.66
CA THR A 452 43.03 5.11 29.03
C THR A 452 44.12 4.05 28.93
N GLY A 453 45.22 4.33 28.21
CA GLY A 453 46.33 3.40 28.02
C GLY A 453 47.59 4.08 27.49
N THR A 454 48.37 3.35 26.70
CA THR A 454 49.56 3.89 26.01
C THR A 454 49.13 4.80 24.86
N VAL A 455 49.43 6.09 24.97
CA VAL A 455 48.99 7.10 24.01
C VAL A 455 49.80 7.01 22.71
N LYS A 456 49.11 6.80 21.59
CA LYS A 456 49.66 6.94 20.24
C LYS A 456 49.00 8.14 19.57
N ALA A 457 49.82 9.04 19.03
CA ALA A 457 49.34 10.21 18.31
C ALA A 457 48.54 9.81 17.06
N GLY A 458 47.51 10.60 16.76
CA GLY A 458 46.61 10.34 15.64
C GLY A 458 45.35 11.20 15.68
N THR A 459 44.44 10.96 14.75
CA THR A 459 43.10 11.55 14.71
C THR A 459 42.23 10.96 15.81
N ALA A 460 41.53 11.81 16.56
CA ALA A 460 40.78 11.42 17.76
C ALA A 460 39.33 11.89 17.72
N ASN A 461 38.58 11.45 16.71
CA ASN A 461 37.17 11.77 16.56
C ASN A 461 36.28 10.77 17.31
N ALA A 462 35.15 11.20 17.84
CA ALA A 462 34.10 10.34 18.35
C ALA A 462 32.73 10.95 18.05
N ALA A 463 31.67 10.15 18.13
CA ALA A 463 30.31 10.63 17.93
C ALA A 463 29.35 10.03 18.96
N MET A 464 28.37 10.83 19.36
CA MET A 464 27.21 10.39 20.11
C MET A 464 25.95 11.06 19.55
N THR A 465 24.83 10.39 19.68
CA THR A 465 23.51 10.90 19.33
C THR A 465 22.73 11.13 20.62
N PHE A 466 21.94 12.20 20.71
CA PHE A 466 20.95 12.34 21.77
C PHE A 466 19.56 12.10 21.20
N VAL A 467 18.70 11.44 21.97
CA VAL A 467 17.35 11.07 21.56
C VAL A 467 16.36 11.72 22.52
N ILE A 468 15.35 12.39 21.96
CA ILE A 468 14.25 13.01 22.71
C ILE A 468 13.05 12.06 22.65
N ASN A 469 12.66 11.52 23.80
CA ASN A 469 11.56 10.57 23.95
C ASN A 469 10.38 11.25 24.66
N GLN A 470 9.17 11.02 24.14
CA GLN A 470 7.90 11.52 24.65
C GLN A 470 6.88 10.39 24.56
N TYR A 471 6.14 10.15 25.63
CA TYR A 471 5.23 9.00 25.79
C TYR A 471 3.78 9.44 25.96
#